data_AF-A0A1V3JUH1-F1
#
_entry.id   AF-A0A1V3JUH1-F1
#
_cell.length_a   1.000
_cell.length_b   1.000
_cell.length_c   1.000
_cell.angle_alpha   90.00
_cell.angle_beta   90.00
_cell.angle_gamma   90.00
#
_symmetry.space_group_name_H-M   'P 1'
#
loop_
_entity.id
_entity.type
_entity.pdbx_description
1 polymer ?
#
loop_
_entity_poly.entity_id
_entity_poly.type
_entity_poly.pdbx_seq_one_letter_code
_entity_poly.pdbx_strand_id
1 'polypeptide(L)'
;MKDRNLINKFYRNNKGSVSIEFVFMLIFLAFIFAFLSDLVIIRSTMGKLDNVSYSLVNILRERTQLYDKEARINEQDLKKFEQLAKRLVYGDKESKKDLYIVLEHWQEGNSSSKRNSSQCKPYRKIDELSRLSPRSEINNERKIPLYQVTLCVETNSFFKALLLDKANQSWGMIRSSSFSVYR
;
A
#
# COMPACT_ATOMS: atom_id res chain seq x y z
N MET A 1 -55.37 -10.28 -11.63
CA MET A 1 -55.18 -11.75 -11.60
C MET A 1 -54.77 -12.37 -12.95
N LYS A 2 -54.63 -11.58 -14.04
CA LYS A 2 -54.37 -12.07 -15.42
C LYS A 2 -52.86 -12.17 -15.76
N ASP A 3 -52.00 -11.38 -15.11
CA ASP A 3 -50.56 -11.33 -15.42
C ASP A 3 -49.76 -12.55 -14.96
N ARG A 4 -50.21 -13.24 -13.90
CA ARG A 4 -49.53 -14.47 -13.41
C ARG A 4 -49.53 -15.61 -14.44
N ASN A 5 -50.54 -15.67 -15.32
CA ASN A 5 -50.63 -16.71 -16.34
C ASN A 5 -49.69 -16.47 -17.54
N LEU A 6 -49.32 -15.22 -17.82
CA LEU A 6 -48.37 -14.88 -18.88
C LEU A 6 -46.94 -15.27 -18.50
N ILE A 7 -46.56 -15.03 -17.23
CA ILE A 7 -45.24 -15.39 -16.70
C ILE A 7 -45.03 -16.92 -16.71
N ASN A 8 -46.04 -17.69 -16.28
CA ASN A 8 -45.98 -19.15 -16.31
C ASN A 8 -45.96 -19.73 -17.73
N LYS A 9 -46.64 -19.09 -18.69
CA LYS A 9 -46.63 -19.52 -20.11
C LYS A 9 -45.31 -19.17 -20.81
N PHE A 10 -44.66 -18.09 -20.38
CA PHE A 10 -43.33 -17.68 -20.83
C PHE A 10 -42.22 -18.63 -20.31
N TYR A 11 -42.31 -19.05 -19.04
CA TYR A 11 -41.40 -20.05 -18.45
C TYR A 11 -41.47 -21.42 -19.12
N ARG A 12 -42.64 -21.80 -19.64
CA ARG A 12 -42.88 -23.11 -20.27
C ARG A 12 -42.51 -23.15 -21.76
N ASN A 13 -42.17 -22.01 -22.35
CA ASN A 13 -41.78 -21.90 -23.75
C ASN A 13 -40.24 -21.90 -23.83
N ASN A 14 -39.65 -22.88 -24.50
CA ASN A 14 -38.19 -23.08 -24.54
C ASN A 14 -37.42 -21.82 -24.98
N LYS A 15 -38.01 -20.97 -25.84
CA LYS A 15 -37.41 -19.70 -26.26
C LYS A 15 -37.35 -18.64 -25.15
N GLY A 16 -38.36 -18.59 -24.27
CA GLY A 16 -38.41 -17.65 -23.14
C GLY A 16 -37.49 -18.06 -22.00
N SER A 17 -37.39 -19.36 -21.73
CA SER A 17 -36.46 -19.92 -20.74
C SER A 17 -35.00 -19.61 -21.08
N VAL A 18 -34.60 -19.76 -22.35
CA VAL A 18 -33.23 -19.46 -22.81
C VAL A 18 -32.91 -17.96 -22.67
N SER A 19 -33.86 -17.06 -22.96
CA SER A 19 -33.64 -15.62 -22.76
C SER A 19 -33.45 -15.26 -21.29
N ILE A 20 -34.17 -15.90 -20.37
CA ILE A 20 -34.01 -15.65 -18.92
C ILE A 20 -32.62 -16.12 -18.45
N GLU A 21 -32.21 -17.32 -18.84
CA GLU A 21 -30.89 -17.86 -18.50
C GLU A 21 -29.76 -16.97 -19.03
N PHE A 22 -29.89 -16.48 -20.26
CA PHE A 22 -28.93 -15.55 -20.86
C PHE A 22 -28.79 -14.24 -20.06
N VAL A 23 -29.90 -13.68 -19.59
CA VAL A 23 -29.88 -12.47 -18.74
C VAL A 23 -29.16 -12.74 -17.41
N PHE A 24 -29.39 -13.89 -16.78
CA PHE A 24 -28.67 -14.27 -15.56
C PHE A 24 -27.16 -14.41 -15.80
N MET A 25 -26.75 -15.03 -16.90
CA MET A 25 -25.34 -15.14 -17.28
C MET A 25 -24.70 -13.77 -17.50
N LEU A 26 -25.42 -12.82 -18.13
CA LEU A 26 -24.93 -11.45 -18.32
C LEU A 26 -24.76 -10.70 -16.99
N ILE A 27 -25.70 -10.85 -16.06
CA ILE A 27 -25.59 -10.24 -14.71
C ILE A 27 -24.38 -10.81 -13.98
N PHE A 28 -24.20 -12.13 -14.03
CA PHE A 28 -23.06 -12.80 -13.41
C PHE A 28 -21.73 -12.35 -14.04
N LEU A 29 -21.67 -12.23 -15.36
CA LEU A 29 -20.50 -11.74 -16.07
C LEU A 29 -20.16 -10.28 -15.69
N ALA A 30 -21.17 -9.41 -15.58
CA ALA A 30 -20.97 -8.03 -15.13
C ALA A 30 -20.40 -7.96 -13.71
N PHE A 31 -20.86 -8.85 -12.81
CA PHE A 31 -20.31 -8.96 -11.47
C PHE A 31 -18.84 -9.39 -11.47
N ILE A 32 -18.46 -10.37 -12.30
CA ILE A 32 -17.07 -10.79 -12.47
C ILE A 32 -16.21 -9.62 -12.95
N PHE A 33 -16.66 -8.85 -13.94
CA PHE A 33 -15.89 -7.69 -14.41
C PHE A 33 -15.71 -6.61 -13.35
N ALA A 34 -16.76 -6.31 -12.58
CA ALA A 34 -16.65 -5.38 -11.46
C ALA A 34 -15.60 -5.86 -10.43
N PHE A 35 -15.62 -7.16 -10.09
CA PHE A 35 -14.65 -7.76 -9.19
C PHE A 35 -13.20 -7.72 -9.74
N LEU A 36 -13.01 -8.06 -11.01
CA LEU A 36 -11.70 -8.01 -11.67
C LEU A 36 -11.14 -6.58 -11.73
N SER A 37 -11.98 -5.59 -12.02
CA SER A 37 -11.59 -4.18 -12.02
C SER A 37 -11.06 -3.75 -10.65
N ASP A 38 -11.79 -4.07 -9.58
CA ASP A 38 -11.38 -3.79 -8.21
C ASP A 38 -10.06 -4.48 -7.84
N LEU A 39 -9.89 -5.75 -8.25
CA LEU A 39 -8.65 -6.50 -8.07
C LEU A 39 -7.46 -5.80 -8.72
N VAL A 40 -7.61 -5.37 -9.98
CA VAL A 40 -6.56 -4.68 -10.73
C VAL A 40 -6.20 -3.36 -10.05
N ILE A 41 -7.18 -2.57 -9.62
CA ILE A 41 -6.94 -1.29 -8.93
C ILE A 41 -6.16 -1.49 -7.63
N ILE A 42 -6.54 -2.46 -6.81
CA ILE A 42 -5.86 -2.75 -5.54
C ILE A 42 -4.43 -3.23 -5.79
N ARG A 43 -4.24 -4.20 -6.68
CA ARG A 43 -2.92 -4.78 -6.96
C ARG A 43 -1.97 -3.78 -7.61
N SER A 44 -2.46 -2.98 -8.56
CA SER A 44 -1.68 -1.90 -9.17
C SER A 44 -1.27 -0.85 -8.13
N THR A 45 -2.19 -0.48 -7.23
CA THR A 45 -1.90 0.47 -6.16
C THR A 45 -0.86 -0.08 -5.18
N MET A 46 -0.98 -1.34 -4.74
CA MET A 46 0.03 -2.00 -3.91
C MET A 46 1.40 -2.01 -4.58
N GLY A 47 1.47 -2.46 -5.85
CA GLY A 47 2.74 -2.53 -6.58
C GLY A 47 3.40 -1.16 -6.76
N LYS A 48 2.59 -0.10 -6.98
CA LYS A 48 3.11 1.28 -6.96
C LYS A 48 3.69 1.64 -5.60
N LEU A 49 2.98 1.38 -4.51
CA LEU A 49 3.46 1.71 -3.16
C LEU A 49 4.73 0.94 -2.79
N ASP A 50 4.85 -0.32 -3.20
CA ASP A 50 6.05 -1.14 -2.97
C ASP A 50 7.26 -0.56 -3.70
N ASN A 51 7.10 -0.19 -4.98
CA ASN A 51 8.17 0.45 -5.75
C ASN A 51 8.58 1.80 -5.15
N VAL A 52 7.61 2.60 -4.70
CA VAL A 52 7.88 3.90 -4.09
C VAL A 52 8.53 3.74 -2.72
N SER A 53 8.04 2.85 -1.85
CA SER A 53 8.62 2.63 -0.52
C SER A 53 10.06 2.13 -0.62
N TYR A 54 10.35 1.23 -1.57
CA TYR A 54 11.71 0.74 -1.84
C TYR A 54 12.63 1.85 -2.38
N SER A 55 12.14 2.66 -3.32
CA SER A 55 12.90 3.79 -3.85
C SER A 55 13.22 4.83 -2.76
N LEU A 56 12.23 5.16 -1.94
CA LEU A 56 12.40 6.14 -0.85
C LEU A 56 13.34 5.64 0.23
N VAL A 57 13.29 4.36 0.62
CA VAL A 57 14.21 3.85 1.65
C VAL A 57 15.67 3.88 1.18
N ASN A 58 15.92 3.66 -0.12
CA ASN A 58 17.27 3.79 -0.68
C ASN A 58 17.77 5.24 -0.65
N ILE A 59 16.92 6.20 -1.03
CA ILE A 59 17.25 7.64 -0.92
C ILE A 59 17.48 8.03 0.55
N LEU A 60 16.65 7.52 1.47
CA LEU A 60 16.78 7.79 2.90
C LEU A 60 18.11 7.29 3.46
N ARG A 61 18.55 6.11 3.03
CA ARG A 61 19.83 5.52 3.43
C ARG A 61 21.02 6.28 2.87
N GLU A 62 20.99 6.67 1.60
CA GLU A 62 22.14 7.27 0.91
C GLU A 62 22.32 8.76 1.24
N ARG A 63 21.35 9.39 1.90
CA ARG A 63 21.34 10.83 2.13
C ARG A 63 22.55 11.36 2.90
N THR A 64 23.12 10.56 3.81
CA THR A 64 24.25 11.01 4.63
C THR A 64 25.53 11.03 3.80
N GLN A 65 25.63 10.18 2.78
CA GLN A 65 26.77 10.14 1.86
C GLN A 65 26.62 11.16 0.72
N LEU A 66 25.40 11.31 0.18
CA LEU A 66 25.15 12.17 -0.98
C LEU A 66 24.93 13.64 -0.64
N TYR A 67 24.45 13.96 0.57
CA TYR A 67 23.98 15.31 0.93
C TYR A 67 24.58 15.84 2.23
N ASP A 68 25.62 15.19 2.77
CA ASP A 68 26.29 15.55 4.03
C ASP A 68 25.29 15.83 5.17
N LYS A 69 24.19 15.08 5.18
CA LYS A 69 23.12 15.22 6.16
C LYS A 69 23.38 14.32 7.36
N GLU A 70 22.95 14.77 8.54
CA GLU A 70 22.95 13.94 9.74
C GLU A 70 22.15 12.65 9.54
N ALA A 71 22.52 11.58 10.26
CA ALA A 71 21.78 10.31 10.25
C ALA A 71 20.34 10.43 10.80
N ARG A 72 20.07 11.47 11.61
CA ARG A 72 18.78 11.69 12.28
C ARG A 72 17.73 12.32 11.37
N ILE A 73 16.54 11.73 11.33
CA ILE A 73 15.43 12.19 10.48
C ILE A 73 14.79 13.45 11.10
N ASN A 74 14.73 14.53 10.32
CA ASN A 74 14.09 15.78 10.74
C ASN A 74 12.70 15.99 10.09
N GLU A 75 11.89 16.92 10.62
CA GLU A 75 10.56 17.26 10.09
C GLU A 75 10.62 17.77 8.64
N GLN A 76 11.68 18.49 8.29
CA GLN A 76 11.88 18.95 6.91
C GLN A 76 12.11 17.78 5.95
N ASP A 77 12.76 16.70 6.40
CA ASP A 77 12.92 15.51 5.59
C ASP A 77 11.57 14.82 5.43
N LEU A 78 10.77 14.71 6.49
CA LEU A 78 9.42 14.16 6.41
C LEU A 78 8.58 14.86 5.33
N LYS A 79 8.57 16.21 5.31
CA LYS A 79 7.83 16.99 4.31
C LYS A 79 8.35 16.77 2.88
N LYS A 80 9.67 16.73 2.68
CA LYS A 80 10.28 16.48 1.37
C LYS A 80 9.97 15.07 0.86
N PHE A 81 10.06 14.08 1.74
CA PHE A 81 9.72 12.70 1.42
C PHE A 81 8.23 12.52 1.14
N GLU A 82 7.35 13.25 1.83
CA GLU A 82 5.92 13.28 1.52
C GLU A 82 5.67 13.83 0.11
N GLN A 83 6.27 14.98 -0.24
CA GLN A 83 6.14 15.55 -1.58
C GLN A 83 6.69 14.62 -2.68
N LEU A 84 7.83 13.97 -2.41
CA LEU A 84 8.40 12.99 -3.33
C LEU A 84 7.51 11.77 -3.47
N ALA A 85 6.96 11.25 -2.37
CA ALA A 85 6.01 10.14 -2.38
C ALA A 85 4.75 10.50 -3.18
N LYS A 86 4.16 11.69 -2.95
CA LYS A 86 3.00 12.18 -3.71
C LYS A 86 3.30 12.26 -5.21
N ARG A 87 4.48 12.78 -5.58
CA ARG A 87 4.90 12.82 -6.98
C ARG A 87 5.06 11.43 -7.59
N LEU A 88 5.61 10.47 -6.86
CA LEU A 88 5.83 9.11 -7.37
C LEU A 88 4.55 8.28 -7.44
N VAL A 89 3.63 8.46 -6.48
CA VAL A 89 2.37 7.71 -6.43
C VAL A 89 1.30 8.31 -7.33
N TYR A 90 1.16 9.64 -7.34
CA TYR A 90 0.08 10.35 -8.05
C TYR A 90 0.54 11.13 -9.28
N GLY A 91 1.84 11.26 -9.52
CA GLY A 91 2.40 12.09 -10.59
C GLY A 91 2.51 13.58 -10.24
N ASP A 92 2.00 14.01 -9.08
CA ASP A 92 1.97 15.41 -8.66
C ASP A 92 2.42 15.54 -7.19
N LYS A 93 3.38 16.44 -6.96
CA LYS A 93 3.93 16.73 -5.63
C LYS A 93 2.95 17.50 -4.73
N GLU A 94 2.04 18.27 -5.32
CA GLU A 94 1.02 19.07 -4.61
C GLU A 94 -0.35 18.38 -4.63
N SER A 95 -0.38 17.07 -4.90
CA SER A 95 -1.63 16.32 -4.92
C SER A 95 -2.38 16.47 -3.60
N LYS A 96 -3.66 16.85 -3.70
CA LYS A 96 -4.58 16.94 -2.55
C LYS A 96 -5.03 15.58 -2.02
N LYS A 97 -4.59 14.48 -2.65
CA LYS A 97 -4.91 13.13 -2.19
C LYS A 97 -4.15 12.81 -0.91
N ASP A 98 -4.83 12.16 0.02
CA ASP A 98 -4.26 11.77 1.30
C ASP A 98 -3.22 10.66 1.11
N LEU A 99 -1.99 10.98 1.49
CA LEU A 99 -0.86 10.06 1.55
C LEU A 99 -0.16 10.25 2.88
N TYR A 100 -0.04 9.16 3.61
CA TYR A 100 0.64 9.14 4.89
C TYR A 100 1.98 8.43 4.76
N ILE A 101 2.97 8.97 5.46
CA ILE A 101 4.33 8.47 5.42
C ILE A 101 4.90 8.37 6.83
N VAL A 102 5.62 7.28 7.08
CA VAL A 102 6.39 7.06 8.30
C VAL A 102 7.82 6.77 7.89
N LEU A 103 8.75 7.57 8.42
CA LEU A 103 10.19 7.37 8.27
C LEU A 103 10.72 6.87 9.62
N GLU A 104 11.36 5.72 9.62
CA GLU A 104 12.00 5.15 10.80
C GLU A 104 13.49 4.94 10.54
N HIS A 105 14.28 5.19 11.57
CA HIS A 105 15.71 4.98 11.60
C HIS A 105 16.06 4.28 12.91
N TRP A 106 16.94 3.29 12.85
CA TRP A 106 17.43 2.55 14.00
C TRP A 106 18.96 2.48 13.96
N GLN A 107 19.59 2.77 15.10
CA GLN A 107 21.02 2.68 15.29
C GLN A 107 21.31 2.22 16.72
N GLU A 108 21.91 1.03 16.87
CA GLU A 108 22.46 0.52 18.14
C GLU A 108 21.52 0.67 19.36
N GLY A 109 20.25 0.34 19.18
CA GLY A 109 19.24 0.38 20.24
C GLY A 109 18.48 1.71 20.36
N ASN A 110 18.91 2.75 19.63
CA ASN A 110 18.15 4.00 19.50
C ASN A 110 17.34 3.99 18.20
N SER A 111 16.02 4.05 18.32
CA SER A 111 15.12 4.28 17.20
C SER A 111 14.56 5.70 17.20
N SER A 112 14.45 6.26 16.00
CA SER A 112 13.78 7.53 15.75
C SER A 112 12.73 7.32 14.68
N SER A 113 11.50 7.78 14.93
CA SER A 113 10.42 7.75 13.94
C SER A 113 9.84 9.14 13.73
N LYS A 114 9.59 9.49 12.48
CA LYS A 114 8.85 10.70 12.08
C LYS A 114 7.68 10.29 11.22
N ARG A 115 6.50 10.84 11.50
CA ARG A 115 5.24 10.48 10.84
C ARG A 115 4.38 11.72 10.65
N ASN A 116 3.65 11.77 9.54
CA ASN A 116 2.69 12.84 9.29
C ASN A 116 1.30 12.55 9.88
N SER A 117 0.99 11.27 10.15
CA SER A 117 -0.27 10.84 10.75
C SER A 117 -0.07 9.64 11.68
N SER A 118 -0.90 9.54 12.72
CA SER A 118 -0.94 8.40 13.65
C SER A 118 -1.68 7.18 13.08
N GLN A 119 -2.43 7.36 12.00
CA GLN A 119 -3.25 6.33 11.35
C GLN A 119 -2.42 5.39 10.46
N CYS A 120 -1.25 5.84 10.01
CA CYS A 120 -0.29 5.02 9.29
C CYS A 120 0.74 4.44 10.25
N LYS A 121 0.78 3.10 10.33
CA LYS A 121 1.76 2.38 11.15
C LYS A 121 2.46 1.35 10.29
N PRO A 122 3.78 1.13 10.46
CA PRO A 122 4.50 0.06 9.76
C PRO A 122 3.92 -1.33 10.11
N TYR A 123 4.13 -2.31 9.22
CA TYR A 123 3.74 -3.71 9.51
C TYR A 123 4.50 -4.28 10.70
N ARG A 124 5.81 -4.04 10.75
CA ARG A 124 6.69 -4.31 11.89
C ARG A 124 7.46 -3.05 12.22
N LYS A 125 7.62 -2.74 13.50
CA LYS A 125 8.44 -1.61 13.93
C LYS A 125 9.90 -1.89 13.61
N ILE A 126 10.66 -0.82 13.33
CA ILE A 126 12.08 -0.97 13.02
C ILE A 126 12.90 -1.62 14.15
N ASP A 127 12.46 -1.48 15.41
CA ASP A 127 13.10 -2.12 16.57
C ASP A 127 13.06 -3.66 16.50
N GLU A 128 11.97 -4.23 15.97
CA GLU A 128 11.84 -5.68 15.76
C GLU A 128 12.77 -6.17 14.65
N LEU A 129 13.07 -5.31 13.67
CA LEU A 129 13.97 -5.59 12.57
C LEU A 129 15.45 -5.44 12.95
N SER A 130 15.78 -4.91 14.13
CA SER A 130 17.16 -4.75 14.63
C SER A 130 17.98 -6.05 14.67
N ARG A 131 17.31 -7.21 14.67
CA ARG A 131 17.94 -8.54 14.56
C ARG A 131 18.51 -8.81 13.17
N LEU A 132 17.98 -8.15 12.15
CA LEU A 132 18.41 -8.26 10.74
C LEU A 132 19.56 -7.32 10.41
N SER A 133 19.96 -6.44 11.34
CA SER A 133 21.13 -5.58 11.17
C SER A 133 22.42 -6.39 11.24
N PRO A 134 23.22 -6.42 10.16
CA PRO A 134 24.53 -7.05 10.18
C PRO A 134 25.53 -6.24 11.02
N ARG A 135 26.60 -6.90 11.44
CA ARG A 135 27.72 -6.26 12.13
C ARG A 135 28.74 -5.74 11.11
N SER A 136 29.44 -4.68 11.47
CA SER A 136 30.48 -4.08 10.63
C SER A 136 31.74 -4.94 10.60
N GLU A 137 32.32 -5.13 9.41
CA GLU A 137 33.54 -5.91 9.16
C GLU A 137 34.78 -5.36 9.85
N ILE A 138 34.83 -4.04 10.11
CA ILE A 138 36.07 -3.38 10.55
C ILE A 138 36.44 -3.70 12.00
N ASN A 139 35.46 -3.97 12.88
CA ASN A 139 35.72 -4.33 14.29
C ASN A 139 34.71 -5.35 14.86
N ASN A 140 33.70 -5.81 14.09
CA ASN A 140 32.59 -6.66 14.54
C ASN A 140 31.78 -6.14 15.78
N GLU A 141 32.03 -4.91 16.21
CA GLU A 141 31.43 -4.31 17.41
C GLU A 141 30.16 -3.54 17.10
N ARG A 142 30.13 -2.83 15.96
CA ARG A 142 29.04 -1.92 15.59
C ARG A 142 28.01 -2.59 14.69
N LYS A 143 26.73 -2.45 15.05
CA LYS A 143 25.61 -2.82 14.17
C LYS A 143 25.36 -1.74 13.13
N ILE A 144 25.14 -2.17 11.90
CA ILE A 144 24.91 -1.25 10.79
C ILE A 144 23.48 -0.66 10.89
N PRO A 145 23.31 0.67 10.81
CA PRO A 145 22.00 1.30 10.95
C PRO A 145 20.96 0.77 9.96
N LEU A 146 19.69 0.77 10.39
CA LEU A 146 18.56 0.40 9.56
C LEU A 146 17.71 1.63 9.27
N TYR A 147 17.15 1.65 8.07
CA TYR A 147 16.17 2.64 7.63
C TYR A 147 14.90 1.92 7.17
N GLN A 148 13.75 2.49 7.46
CA GLN A 148 12.46 1.97 7.02
C GLN A 148 11.56 3.12 6.58
N VAL A 149 10.88 2.92 5.46
CA VAL A 149 9.87 3.83 4.94
C VAL A 149 8.56 3.08 4.81
N THR A 150 7.49 3.64 5.38
CA THR A 150 6.13 3.13 5.24
C THR A 150 5.25 4.17 4.59
N LEU A 151 4.45 3.73 3.63
CA LEU A 151 3.46 4.55 2.94
C LEU A 151 2.08 3.96 3.20
N CYS A 152 1.10 4.82 3.47
CA CYS A 152 -0.31 4.45 3.52
C CYS A 152 -1.12 5.37 2.62
N VAL A 153 -2.02 4.80 1.81
CA VAL A 153 -2.93 5.55 0.95
C VAL A 153 -4.34 5.00 1.07
N GLU A 154 -5.31 5.90 0.94
CA GLU A 154 -6.70 5.52 0.84
C GLU A 154 -7.01 4.97 -0.56
N THR A 155 -7.91 3.99 -0.61
CA THR A 155 -8.45 3.46 -1.86
C THR A 155 -9.93 3.19 -1.69
N ASN A 156 -10.70 3.58 -2.71
CA ASN A 156 -12.12 3.34 -2.81
C ASN A 156 -12.31 2.06 -3.64
N SER A 157 -12.47 0.93 -2.96
CA SER A 157 -12.81 -0.36 -3.59
C SER A 157 -13.92 -1.01 -2.79
N PHE A 158 -14.89 -1.59 -3.50
CA PHE A 158 -16.05 -2.25 -2.93
C PHE A 158 -15.67 -3.61 -2.30
N PHE A 159 -14.71 -4.31 -2.90
CA PHE A 159 -14.27 -5.64 -2.45
C PHE A 159 -13.00 -5.61 -1.58
N LYS A 160 -12.72 -4.45 -0.97
CA LYS A 160 -11.52 -4.22 -0.15
C LYS A 160 -11.33 -5.27 0.95
N ALA A 161 -12.40 -5.61 1.67
CA ALA A 161 -12.36 -6.55 2.78
C ALA A 161 -12.04 -8.00 2.34
N LEU A 162 -12.30 -8.35 1.08
CA LEU A 162 -12.02 -9.67 0.53
C LEU A 162 -10.62 -9.74 -0.12
N LEU A 163 -10.18 -8.64 -0.73
CA LEU A 163 -8.98 -8.58 -1.57
C LEU A 163 -7.70 -8.17 -0.83
N LEU A 164 -7.81 -7.46 0.30
CA LEU A 164 -6.67 -7.03 1.10
C LEU A 164 -6.43 -7.95 2.29
N ASP A 165 -5.18 -8.40 2.41
CA ASP A 165 -4.70 -9.03 3.64
C ASP A 165 -4.49 -7.98 4.73
N LYS A 166 -4.71 -8.38 5.99
CA LYS A 166 -4.51 -7.54 7.18
C LYS A 166 -3.06 -7.04 7.30
N ALA A 167 -2.10 -7.81 6.78
CA ALA A 167 -0.70 -7.39 6.72
C ALA A 167 -0.45 -6.17 5.82
N ASN A 168 -1.28 -5.96 4.79
CA ASN A 168 -1.16 -4.85 3.84
C ASN A 168 -2.16 -3.73 4.12
N GLN A 169 -2.78 -3.74 5.31
CA GLN A 169 -3.78 -2.77 5.73
C GLN A 169 -3.35 -2.06 7.02
N SER A 170 -3.56 -0.74 7.06
CA SER A 170 -3.52 0.05 8.30
C SER A 170 -4.75 0.93 8.33
N TRP A 171 -5.64 0.76 9.31
CA TRP A 171 -6.82 1.64 9.48
C TRP A 171 -7.71 1.75 8.23
N GLY A 172 -7.81 0.68 7.44
CA GLY A 172 -8.60 0.73 6.20
C GLY A 172 -7.86 1.37 5.03
N MET A 173 -6.58 1.68 5.13
CA MET A 173 -5.72 2.11 4.01
C MET A 173 -4.87 0.98 3.48
N ILE A 174 -4.46 1.06 2.22
CA ILE A 174 -3.40 0.18 1.69
C ILE A 174 -2.08 0.68 2.27
N ARG A 175 -1.29 -0.25 2.82
CA ARG A 175 0.04 0.03 3.36
C ARG A 175 1.11 -0.75 2.61
N SER A 176 2.25 -0.10 2.38
CA SER A 176 3.51 -0.75 2.00
C SER A 176 4.63 -0.28 2.92
N SER A 177 5.50 -1.20 3.34
CA SER A 177 6.67 -0.92 4.19
C SER A 177 7.91 -1.57 3.58
N SER A 178 8.95 -0.78 3.35
CA SER A 178 10.26 -1.26 2.90
C SER A 178 11.34 -0.85 3.89
N PHE A 179 12.34 -1.71 4.10
CA PHE A 179 13.50 -1.43 4.95
C PHE A 179 14.81 -1.70 4.21
N SER A 180 15.87 -1.03 4.63
CA SER A 180 17.20 -1.17 4.05
C SER A 180 18.28 -0.95 5.11
N VAL A 181 19.42 -1.62 4.94
CA VAL A 181 20.59 -1.53 5.82
C VAL A 181 21.55 -0.49 5.26
N TYR A 182 22.10 0.38 6.10
CA TYR A 182 23.14 1.35 5.76
C TYR A 182 24.33 0.69 5.04
N ARG A 183 24.99 1.42 4.13
CA ARG A 183 26.13 0.90 3.37
C ARG A 183 27.40 1.63 3.75
#